data_AF-A0A933WDK6-F1
#
_entry.id   AF-A0A933WDK6-F1
#
_cell.length_a   1.000
_cell.length_b   1.000
_cell.length_c   1.000
_cell.angle_alpha   90.00
_cell.angle_beta   90.00
_cell.angle_gamma   90.00
#
_symmetry.space_group_name_H-M   'P 1'
#
loop_
_entity.id
_entity.type
_entity.pdbx_description
1 polymer ?
#
loop_
_entity_poly.entity_id
_entity_poly.type
_entity_poly.pdbx_seq_one_letter_code
_entity_poly.pdbx_strand_id
1 'polypeptide(L)'
;MADMKIHSDFKPLASALNLPKVTVEPSKGFGEVLKETMNEVNKLQLDADKSVEDLATGKNKNIHETMISISKADLAFRMTMQVRNKVMDAYQEVMRMSV
;
A
#
# COMPACT_ATOMS: atom_id res chain seq x y z
N MET A 1 42.93 54.86 -14.94
CA MET A 1 42.85 53.67 -14.08
C MET A 1 41.56 53.78 -13.26
N ALA A 2 40.50 53.09 -13.66
CA ALA A 2 39.22 53.10 -12.96
C ALA A 2 38.77 51.66 -12.74
N ASP A 3 38.70 51.29 -11.46
CA ASP A 3 37.83 50.30 -10.83
C ASP A 3 37.45 49.03 -11.62
N MET A 4 38.16 47.93 -11.32
CA MET A 4 37.77 46.57 -11.65
C MET A 4 36.71 46.09 -10.63
N LYS A 5 35.43 46.38 -10.90
CA LYS A 5 34.31 45.76 -10.17
C LYS A 5 34.13 44.32 -10.64
N ILE A 6 34.55 43.37 -9.81
CA ILE A 6 34.29 41.93 -9.97
C ILE A 6 32.77 41.71 -9.92
N HIS A 7 32.14 41.52 -11.08
CA HIS A 7 30.74 41.06 -11.16
C HIS A 7 30.71 39.60 -10.71
N SER A 8 30.07 39.37 -9.56
CA SER A 8 29.90 38.03 -9.00
C SER A 8 28.67 37.37 -9.64
N ASP A 9 28.77 37.00 -10.91
CA ASP A 9 27.76 36.19 -11.62
C ASP A 9 27.85 34.73 -11.18
N PHE A 10 27.59 34.46 -9.90
CA PHE A 10 27.34 33.10 -9.42
C PHE A 10 25.89 32.73 -9.75
N LYS A 11 25.68 32.37 -11.02
CA LYS A 11 24.52 31.58 -11.40
C LYS A 11 24.59 30.24 -10.64
N PRO A 12 23.58 29.85 -9.84
CA PRO A 12 23.62 28.58 -9.14
C PRO A 12 23.74 27.45 -10.17
N LEU A 13 24.81 26.67 -10.07
CA LEU A 13 25.09 25.48 -10.90
C LEU A 13 23.93 24.46 -10.90
N ALA A 14 22.98 24.61 -9.97
CA ALA A 14 21.70 23.90 -9.93
C ALA A 14 20.83 24.10 -11.19
N SER A 15 21.00 25.19 -11.94
CA SER A 15 20.23 25.42 -13.18
C SER A 15 20.85 24.75 -14.42
N ALA A 16 22.12 24.34 -14.36
CA ALA A 16 22.81 23.65 -15.46
C ALA A 16 22.64 22.13 -15.39
N LEU A 17 22.43 21.59 -14.19
CA LEU A 17 21.97 20.24 -13.99
C LEU A 17 20.44 20.25 -14.07
N ASN A 18 19.90 19.94 -15.25
CA ASN A 18 18.48 19.63 -15.45
C ASN A 18 18.12 18.33 -14.70
N LEU A 19 18.25 18.36 -13.36
CA LEU A 19 17.79 17.31 -12.47
C LEU A 19 16.29 17.18 -12.74
N PRO A 20 15.80 15.98 -13.05
CA PRO A 20 14.37 15.77 -13.14
C PRO A 20 13.79 16.22 -11.81
N LYS A 21 12.99 17.29 -11.84
CA LYS A 21 12.09 17.61 -10.73
C LYS A 21 11.29 16.34 -10.54
N VAL A 22 11.55 15.63 -9.44
CA VAL A 22 10.65 14.59 -8.97
C VAL A 22 9.41 15.35 -8.51
N THR A 23 8.55 15.69 -9.48
CA THR A 23 7.15 15.95 -9.23
C THR A 23 6.64 14.67 -8.63
N VAL A 24 6.55 14.67 -7.31
CA VAL A 24 5.72 13.73 -6.57
C VAL A 24 4.31 14.02 -7.08
N GLU A 25 3.91 13.29 -8.13
CA GLU A 25 2.50 13.07 -8.44
C GLU A 25 1.82 12.80 -7.10
N PRO A 26 0.64 13.38 -6.82
CA PRO A 26 -0.05 13.12 -5.57
C PRO A 26 -0.28 11.61 -5.50
N SER A 27 0.59 10.92 -4.77
CA SER A 27 0.42 9.51 -4.49
C SER A 27 -0.92 9.45 -3.78
N LYS A 28 -1.81 8.56 -4.26
CA LYS A 28 -3.11 8.33 -3.62
C LYS A 28 -2.88 8.34 -2.12
N GLY A 29 -3.56 9.24 -1.41
CA GLY A 29 -3.31 9.45 0.01
C GLY A 29 -3.47 8.13 0.75
N PHE A 30 -2.73 7.91 1.83
CA PHE A 30 -2.79 6.66 2.60
C PHE A 30 -4.23 6.23 2.93
N GLY A 31 -5.12 7.20 3.21
CA GLY A 31 -6.54 6.93 3.43
C GLY A 31 -7.31 6.42 2.20
N GLU A 32 -6.92 6.81 0.99
CA GLU A 32 -7.50 6.34 -0.26
C GLU A 32 -7.04 4.93 -0.59
N VAL A 33 -5.75 4.63 -0.37
CA VAL A 33 -5.20 3.27 -0.46
C VAL A 33 -5.88 2.36 0.57
N LEU A 34 -6.01 2.80 1.82
CA LEU A 34 -6.69 2.04 2.87
C LEU A 34 -8.16 1.77 2.51
N LYS A 35 -8.87 2.74 1.92
CA LYS A 35 -10.24 2.58 1.46
C LYS A 35 -10.35 1.58 0.31
N GLU A 36 -9.42 1.64 -0.65
CA GLU A 36 -9.34 0.65 -1.73
C GLU A 36 -9.09 -0.76 -1.18
N THR A 37 -8.14 -0.92 -0.25
CA THR A 37 -7.85 -2.21 0.38
C THR A 37 -9.05 -2.75 1.18
N MET A 38 -9.77 -1.90 1.91
CA MET A 38 -10.99 -2.34 2.63
C MET A 38 -12.09 -2.83 1.68
N ASN A 39 -12.28 -2.14 0.54
CA ASN A 39 -13.21 -2.59 -0.49
C ASN A 39 -12.77 -3.91 -1.14
N GLU A 40 -11.46 -4.09 -1.32
CA GLU A 40 -10.88 -5.31 -1.89
C GLU A 40 -11.02 -6.50 -0.96
N VAL A 41 -10.83 -6.30 0.35
CA VAL A 41 -11.13 -7.31 1.39
C VAL A 41 -12.61 -7.70 1.37
N ASN A 42 -13.52 -6.74 1.26
CA ASN A 42 -14.95 -7.02 1.18
C ASN A 42 -15.31 -7.85 -0.08
N LYS A 43 -14.66 -7.59 -1.21
CA LYS A 43 -14.79 -8.42 -2.42
C LYS A 43 -14.27 -9.83 -2.21
N LEU A 44 -13.08 -9.97 -1.63
CA LEU A 44 -12.48 -11.27 -1.30
C LEU A 44 -13.37 -12.09 -0.35
N GLN A 45 -14.01 -11.45 0.62
CA GLN A 45 -14.98 -12.08 1.52
C GLN A 45 -16.16 -12.68 0.74
N LEU A 46 -16.79 -11.88 -0.14
CA LEU A 46 -17.92 -12.32 -0.98
C LEU A 46 -17.54 -13.48 -1.93
N ASP A 47 -16.36 -13.40 -2.56
CA ASP A 47 -15.87 -14.45 -3.46
C ASP A 47 -15.51 -15.74 -2.69
N ALA A 48 -15.01 -15.61 -1.46
CA ALA A 48 -14.76 -16.74 -0.58
C ALA A 48 -16.07 -17.42 -0.15
N ASP A 49 -17.08 -16.66 0.26
CA ASP A 49 -18.39 -17.18 0.64
C ASP A 49 -19.03 -17.97 -0.52
N LYS A 50 -18.92 -17.44 -1.74
CA LYS A 50 -19.40 -18.10 -2.96
C LYS A 50 -18.61 -19.37 -3.28
N SER A 51 -17.30 -19.36 -3.09
CA SER A 51 -16.45 -20.53 -3.29
C SER A 51 -16.75 -21.63 -2.27
N VAL A 52 -17.04 -21.27 -1.02
CA VAL A 52 -17.47 -22.20 0.04
C VAL A 52 -18.83 -22.82 -0.30
N GLU A 53 -19.77 -22.03 -0.83
CA GLU A 53 -21.06 -22.53 -1.29
C GLU A 53 -20.92 -23.51 -2.47
N ASP A 54 -20.07 -23.20 -3.45
CA ASP A 54 -19.79 -24.09 -4.60
C ASP A 54 -19.05 -25.38 -4.19
N LEU A 55 -18.25 -25.33 -3.11
CA LEU A 55 -17.63 -26.51 -2.49
C LEU A 55 -18.66 -27.35 -1.72
N ALA A 56 -19.52 -26.73 -0.91
CA ALA A 56 -20.55 -27.41 -0.12
C ALA A 56 -21.64 -28.06 -0.99
N THR A 57 -21.93 -27.50 -2.16
CA THR A 57 -22.86 -28.06 -3.15
C THR A 57 -22.26 -29.20 -3.97
N GLY A 58 -20.98 -29.57 -3.73
CA GLY A 58 -20.36 -30.76 -4.31
C GLY A 58 -19.96 -30.63 -5.79
N LYS A 59 -19.89 -29.40 -6.33
CA LYS A 59 -19.47 -29.18 -7.73
C LYS A 59 -17.98 -29.43 -7.96
N ASN A 60 -17.14 -29.42 -6.91
CA ASN A 60 -15.70 -29.56 -7.06
C ASN A 60 -15.22 -30.95 -6.62
N LYS A 61 -14.84 -31.78 -7.61
CA LYS A 61 -14.38 -33.17 -7.42
C LYS A 61 -12.89 -33.29 -7.08
N ASN A 62 -12.17 -32.18 -6.90
CA ASN A 62 -10.73 -32.18 -6.64
C ASN A 62 -10.42 -31.84 -5.17
N ILE A 63 -10.33 -32.88 -4.33
CA ILE A 63 -9.93 -32.78 -2.93
C ILE A 63 -8.58 -32.06 -2.75
N HIS A 64 -7.65 -32.23 -3.71
CA HIS A 64 -6.34 -31.57 -3.68
C HIS A 64 -6.47 -30.05 -3.82
N GLU A 65 -7.36 -29.59 -4.69
CA GLU A 65 -7.60 -28.16 -4.91
C GLU A 65 -8.34 -27.53 -3.72
N THR A 66 -9.22 -28.30 -3.07
CA THR A 66 -9.86 -27.92 -1.80
C THR A 66 -8.83 -27.76 -0.69
N MET A 67 -7.92 -28.72 -0.53
CA MET A 67 -6.84 -28.65 0.48
C MET A 67 -5.89 -27.47 0.24
N ILE A 68 -5.56 -27.18 -1.02
CA ILE A 68 -4.75 -26.00 -1.39
C ILE A 68 -5.50 -24.71 -1.05
N SER A 69 -6.80 -24.65 -1.34
CA SER A 69 -7.63 -23.47 -1.06
C SER A 69 -7.75 -23.22 0.44
N ILE A 70 -7.95 -24.26 1.24
CA ILE A 70 -7.95 -24.18 2.72
C ILE A 70 -6.59 -23.67 3.23
N SER A 71 -5.48 -24.21 2.70
CA SER A 71 -4.13 -23.77 3.11
C SER A 71 -3.84 -22.32 2.74
N LYS A 72 -4.30 -21.87 1.57
CA LYS A 72 -4.22 -20.46 1.15
C LYS A 72 -5.07 -19.56 2.05
N ALA A 73 -6.27 -20.00 2.41
CA ALA A 73 -7.16 -19.26 3.30
C ALA A 73 -6.56 -19.08 4.70
N ASP A 74 -5.97 -20.13 5.28
CA ASP A 74 -5.27 -20.04 6.58
C ASP A 74 -4.10 -19.04 6.52
N LEU A 75 -3.26 -19.13 5.49
CA LEU A 75 -2.13 -18.21 5.31
C LEU A 75 -2.59 -16.76 5.16
N ALA A 76 -3.60 -16.51 4.32
CA ALA A 76 -4.17 -15.19 4.10
C ALA A 76 -4.75 -14.62 5.41
N PHE A 77 -5.48 -15.44 6.18
CA PHE A 77 -6.05 -15.04 7.45
C PHE A 77 -4.98 -14.64 8.47
N ARG A 78 -3.91 -15.44 8.60
CA ARG A 78 -2.76 -15.13 9.47
C ARG A 78 -2.09 -13.82 9.07
N MET A 79 -1.95 -13.56 7.77
CA MET A 79 -1.41 -12.31 7.25
C MET A 79 -2.33 -11.12 7.57
N THR A 80 -3.65 -11.27 7.40
CA THR A 80 -4.62 -10.23 7.77
C THR A 80 -4.57 -9.89 9.25
N MET A 81 -4.39 -10.88 10.14
CA MET A 81 -4.20 -10.60 11.58
C MET A 81 -2.95 -9.77 11.84
N GLN A 82 -1.84 -10.06 11.16
CA GLN A 82 -0.62 -9.27 11.30
C GLN A 82 -0.78 -7.83 10.81
N VAL A 83 -1.45 -7.65 9.66
CA VAL A 83 -1.77 -6.32 9.13
C VAL A 83 -2.70 -5.56 10.08
N ARG A 84 -3.76 -6.20 10.59
CA ARG A 84 -4.67 -5.61 11.58
C ARG A 84 -3.90 -5.12 12.82
N ASN A 85 -3.03 -5.96 13.36
CA ASN A 85 -2.23 -5.61 14.53
C ASN A 85 -1.30 -4.43 14.22
N LYS A 86 -0.64 -4.41 13.06
CA LYS A 86 0.23 -3.30 12.65
C LYS A 86 -0.51 -1.99 12.39
N VAL A 87 -1.74 -2.06 11.86
CA VAL A 87 -2.60 -0.88 11.71
C VAL A 87 -3.02 -0.34 13.08
N MET A 88 -3.36 -1.22 14.03
CA MET A 88 -3.67 -0.82 15.40
C MET A 88 -2.47 -0.17 16.10
N ASP A 89 -1.27 -0.77 15.96
CA ASP A 89 -0.03 -0.23 16.50
C ASP A 89 0.28 1.16 15.91
N ALA A 90 0.14 1.30 14.58
CA ALA A 90 0.35 2.58 13.90
C ALA A 90 -0.64 3.65 14.35
N TYR A 91 -1.91 3.29 14.58
CA TYR A 91 -2.89 4.22 15.15
C TYR A 91 -2.52 4.65 16.58
N GLN A 92 -2.10 3.71 17.43
CA GLN A 92 -1.63 4.02 18.78
C GLN A 92 -0.41 4.93 18.77
N GLU A 93 0.56 4.71 17.88
CA GLU A 93 1.77 5.51 17.77
C GLU A 93 1.47 6.96 17.32
N VAL A 94 0.59 7.15 16.33
CA VAL A 94 0.15 8.49 15.89
C VAL A 94 -0.53 9.27 17.01
N MET A 95 -1.36 8.60 17.82
CA MET A 95 -1.99 9.23 19.00
C MET A 95 -0.94 9.62 20.05
N ARG A 96 0.11 8.81 20.21
CA ARG A 96 1.21 9.05 21.15
C ARG A 96 2.12 10.21 20.75
N MET A 97 2.26 10.46 19.45
CA MET A 97 3.01 11.62 18.93
C MET A 97 2.24 12.94 19.03
N SER A 98 0.91 12.90 19.20
CA SER A 98 0.04 14.08 19.15
C SER A 98 -0.36 14.65 20.52
N VAL A 99 0.21 14.13 21.61
CA VAL A 99 0.04 14.65 22.99
C VAL A 99 1.25 15.43 23.45
#